data_AF-A0A8K0GS16-F1
#
_entry.id   AF-A0A8K0GS16-F1
#
_cell.length_a   1.000
_cell.length_b   1.000
_cell.length_c   1.000
_cell.angle_alpha   90.00
_cell.angle_beta   90.00
_cell.angle_gamma   90.00
#
_symmetry.space_group_name_H-M   'P 1'
#
loop_
_entity.id
_entity.type
_entity.pdbx_description
1 polymer ?
#
loop_
_entity_poly.entity_id
_entity_poly.type
_entity_poly.pdbx_seq_one_letter_code
_entity_poly.pdbx_strand_id
1 'polypeptide(L)'
;MSGTLAAILGGAAGAVALVGIIILLIWYCLSKNRSVSRTSETGSSDPSDPVGRHVEVELSMRETRRFQMEELSLATKNFSDKSLIGVGKFGEVYKGLLHDGMIVAIKKRHGAPSQEFVSEVHYLSAIHHRNLVTLLGYCQENNQQFLIYEHIPNGSVSSHLYGAGIDSREKLEFKSRLTIALGAAKGLAHIHSLSPRLVHKDFKTANVLVDENFIAKVADAGLRNFLGRVNFAGPSSQVTADEIFLAPEVREFGRFSEKSDVYSFGVFLLELVSGREATDMASSDSSQNLVEWVQNIQDSSNVSIIIDQRLGNSFTAEGMGELIQLIVQCVEPSSERRPAMSYVVMELDRILEKEVSLTTIMGEETPNVMLGSQLFRATK
;
A
#
# COMPACT_ATOMS: atom_id res chain seq x y z
N MET A 1 15.50 -74.53 10.02
CA MET A 1 14.37 -73.84 9.37
C MET A 1 13.74 -72.79 10.31
N SER A 2 14.48 -71.79 10.82
CA SER A 2 13.90 -70.81 11.77
C SER A 2 14.13 -69.32 11.44
N GLY A 3 15.00 -68.97 10.49
CA GLY A 3 15.27 -67.55 10.15
C GLY A 3 14.25 -66.92 9.19
N THR A 4 13.75 -67.69 8.21
CA THR A 4 12.88 -67.17 7.15
C THR A 4 11.43 -66.97 7.60
N LEU A 5 10.93 -67.76 8.55
CA LEU A 5 9.57 -67.60 9.08
C LEU A 5 9.43 -66.36 9.98
N ALA A 6 10.47 -66.04 10.76
CA ALA A 6 10.48 -64.88 11.66
C ALA A 6 10.47 -63.54 10.90
N ALA A 7 11.18 -63.46 9.77
CA ALA A 7 11.22 -62.26 8.94
C ALA A 7 9.87 -61.96 8.25
N ILE A 8 9.16 -63.00 7.79
CA ILE A 8 7.85 -62.84 7.15
C ILE A 8 6.79 -62.42 8.17
N LEU A 9 6.82 -63.00 9.38
CA LEU A 9 5.91 -62.63 10.47
C LEU A 9 6.17 -61.20 10.99
N GLY A 10 7.45 -60.79 11.08
CA GLY A 10 7.82 -59.42 11.46
C GLY A 10 7.38 -58.36 10.44
N GLY A 11 7.54 -58.65 9.15
CA GLY A 11 7.10 -57.76 8.07
C GLY A 11 5.57 -57.59 8.02
N ALA A 12 4.82 -58.67 8.22
CA ALA A 12 3.36 -58.64 8.25
C ALA A 12 2.83 -57.85 9.45
N ALA A 13 3.42 -58.00 10.63
CA ALA A 13 3.04 -57.25 11.83
C ALA A 13 3.31 -55.74 11.68
N GLY A 14 4.44 -55.37 11.06
CA GLY A 14 4.79 -53.97 10.78
C GLY A 14 3.81 -53.29 9.82
N ALA A 15 3.39 -53.99 8.76
CA ALA A 15 2.43 -53.45 7.79
C ALA A 15 1.04 -53.19 8.41
N VAL A 16 0.56 -54.10 9.26
CA VAL A 16 -0.73 -53.95 9.96
C VAL A 16 -0.71 -52.76 10.93
N ALA A 17 0.39 -52.57 11.67
CA ALA A 17 0.55 -51.42 12.56
C ALA A 17 0.53 -50.09 11.79
N LEU A 18 1.19 -50.03 10.63
CA LEU A 18 1.28 -48.83 9.80
C LEU A 18 -0.09 -48.46 9.20
N VAL A 19 -0.88 -49.45 8.76
CA VAL A 19 -2.26 -49.24 8.30
C VAL A 19 -3.15 -48.74 9.45
N GLY A 20 -3.01 -49.30 10.66
CA GLY A 20 -3.74 -48.84 11.84
C GLY A 20 -3.47 -47.37 12.19
N ILE A 21 -2.21 -46.95 12.10
CA ILE A 21 -1.80 -45.55 12.34
C ILE A 21 -2.41 -44.62 11.28
N ILE A 22 -2.39 -45.02 9.99
CA ILE A 22 -2.99 -44.22 8.92
C ILE A 22 -4.50 -44.05 9.12
N ILE A 23 -5.20 -45.13 9.51
CA ILE A 23 -6.65 -45.07 9.78
C ILE A 23 -6.95 -44.12 10.96
N LEU A 24 -6.15 -44.18 12.04
CA LEU A 24 -6.27 -43.26 13.17
C LEU A 24 -6.03 -41.80 12.79
N LEU A 25 -5.03 -41.52 11.95
CA LEU A 25 -4.75 -40.17 11.47
C LEU A 25 -5.88 -39.65 10.57
N ILE A 26 -6.40 -40.47 9.66
CA ILE A 26 -7.55 -40.10 8.81
C ILE A 26 -8.78 -39.84 9.69
N TRP A 27 -9.06 -40.69 10.68
CA TRP A 27 -10.18 -40.51 11.60
C TRP A 27 -10.04 -39.22 12.43
N TYR A 28 -8.82 -38.92 12.92
CA TYR A 28 -8.53 -37.68 13.65
C TYR A 28 -8.70 -36.42 12.77
N CYS A 29 -8.24 -36.47 11.51
CA CYS A 29 -8.45 -35.38 10.56
C CYS A 29 -9.93 -35.16 10.24
N LEU A 30 -10.70 -36.24 10.07
CA LEU A 30 -12.14 -36.17 9.78
C LEU A 30 -12.96 -35.72 11.01
N SER A 31 -12.55 -36.09 12.22
CA SER A 31 -13.23 -35.68 13.46
C SER A 31 -13.00 -34.19 13.77
N LYS A 32 -11.78 -33.68 13.53
CA LYS A 32 -11.47 -32.24 13.63
C LYS A 32 -12.25 -31.40 12.62
N ASN A 33 -12.46 -31.91 11.41
CA ASN A 33 -13.26 -31.22 10.38
C ASN A 33 -14.78 -31.27 10.68
N ARG A 34 -15.25 -32.21 11.52
CA ARG A 34 -16.64 -32.29 11.97
C ARG A 34 -16.97 -31.40 13.18
N SER A 35 -15.98 -30.89 13.92
CA SER A 35 -16.24 -29.98 15.05
C SER A 35 -16.47 -28.51 14.63
N VAL A 36 -16.29 -28.19 13.35
CA VAL A 36 -16.48 -26.82 12.80
C VAL A 36 -17.85 -26.65 12.12
N SER A 37 -18.61 -27.73 11.90
CA SER A 37 -19.86 -27.70 11.11
C SER A 37 -21.16 -27.96 11.90
N ARG A 38 -21.18 -27.75 13.22
CA ARG A 38 -22.44 -27.82 14.01
C ARG A 38 -22.57 -26.66 14.99
N THR A 39 -23.08 -25.53 14.54
CA THR A 39 -24.09 -24.77 15.30
C THR A 39 -25.14 -24.24 14.33
N SER A 40 -26.34 -24.76 14.48
CA SER A 40 -27.56 -24.44 13.74
C SER A 40 -28.36 -23.37 14.50
N GLU A 41 -29.04 -22.52 13.72
CA GLU A 41 -30.03 -21.54 14.16
C GLU A 41 -31.20 -22.17 14.95
N THR A 42 -31.63 -21.51 16.03
CA THR A 42 -33.01 -21.01 16.31
C THR A 42 -33.31 -20.92 17.82
N GLY A 43 -33.87 -19.77 18.25
CA GLY A 43 -34.76 -19.70 19.42
C GLY A 43 -34.39 -18.79 20.61
N SER A 44 -34.70 -17.49 20.50
CA SER A 44 -35.24 -16.56 21.52
C SER A 44 -34.79 -16.64 23.00
N SER A 45 -34.19 -15.55 23.52
CA SER A 45 -34.83 -14.57 24.44
C SER A 45 -33.78 -13.59 25.01
N ASP A 46 -34.08 -12.29 24.94
CA ASP A 46 -33.37 -11.15 25.59
C ASP A 46 -33.67 -11.12 27.12
N PRO A 47 -32.96 -10.36 28.01
CA PRO A 47 -32.53 -8.96 27.79
C PRO A 47 -31.14 -8.49 28.34
N SER A 48 -30.73 -7.33 27.80
CA SER A 48 -30.03 -6.16 28.43
C SER A 48 -28.47 -6.04 28.49
N ASP A 49 -27.92 -5.28 27.52
CA ASP A 49 -26.94 -4.14 27.52
C ASP A 49 -25.63 -4.12 28.38
N PRO A 50 -24.56 -3.32 28.04
CA PRO A 50 -24.42 -2.32 26.95
C PRO A 50 -23.10 -2.36 26.11
N VAL A 51 -23.18 -1.75 24.92
CA VAL A 51 -22.18 -0.91 24.21
C VAL A 51 -20.82 -1.53 23.82
N GLY A 52 -20.71 -1.87 22.54
CA GLY A 52 -19.46 -2.00 21.79
C GLY A 52 -19.74 -1.87 20.30
N ARG A 53 -19.70 -0.63 19.77
CA ARG A 53 -20.04 -0.31 18.38
C ARG A 53 -18.91 -0.77 17.45
N HIS A 54 -18.87 -2.05 17.09
CA HIS A 54 -18.14 -2.51 15.92
C HIS A 54 -18.93 -2.09 14.68
N VAL A 55 -18.41 -1.09 13.96
CA VAL A 55 -18.96 -0.68 12.67
C VAL A 55 -18.50 -1.73 11.65
N GLU A 56 -19.36 -2.71 11.39
CA GLU A 56 -19.21 -3.61 10.25
C GLU A 56 -19.58 -2.80 9.00
N VAL A 57 -18.56 -2.38 8.24
CA VAL A 57 -18.77 -1.66 6.97
C VAL A 57 -19.17 -2.70 5.93
N GLU A 58 -20.47 -2.90 5.77
CA GLU A 58 -21.04 -3.73 4.71
C GLU A 58 -20.80 -3.02 3.36
N LEU A 59 -19.83 -3.52 2.58
CA LEU A 59 -19.50 -2.96 1.26
C LEU A 59 -20.68 -3.20 0.31
N SER A 60 -21.37 -2.13 -0.12
CA SER A 60 -22.45 -2.27 -1.11
C SER A 60 -21.86 -2.79 -2.43
N MET A 61 -22.27 -3.98 -2.86
CA MET A 61 -21.82 -4.60 -4.11
C MET A 61 -22.36 -3.83 -5.31
N ARG A 62 -21.64 -2.78 -5.77
CA ARG A 62 -21.76 -2.34 -7.15
C ARG A 62 -21.15 -3.41 -8.03
N GLU A 63 -21.88 -3.84 -9.07
CA GLU A 63 -21.34 -4.79 -10.05
C GLU A 63 -20.10 -4.19 -10.72
N THR A 64 -18.96 -4.86 -10.56
CA THR A 64 -17.70 -4.45 -11.19
C THR A 64 -17.84 -4.55 -12.70
N ARG A 65 -17.55 -3.45 -13.40
CA ARG A 65 -17.71 -3.39 -14.85
C ARG A 65 -16.70 -4.31 -15.54
N ARG A 66 -17.21 -5.21 -16.38
CA ARG A 66 -16.40 -5.97 -17.34
C ARG A 66 -16.33 -5.19 -18.66
N PHE A 67 -15.16 -4.69 -18.99
CA PHE A 67 -14.84 -4.04 -20.25
C PHE A 67 -14.55 -5.06 -21.35
N GLN A 68 -14.84 -4.67 -22.59
CA GLN A 68 -14.49 -5.45 -23.78
C GLN A 68 -13.10 -5.03 -24.31
N MET A 69 -12.37 -5.97 -24.92
CA MET A 69 -11.05 -5.69 -25.48
C MET A 69 -11.11 -4.60 -26.55
N GLU A 70 -12.13 -4.63 -27.40
CA GLU A 70 -12.33 -3.64 -28.47
C GLU A 70 -12.46 -2.23 -27.89
N GLU A 71 -13.20 -2.07 -26.79
CA GLU A 71 -13.33 -0.78 -26.10
C GLU A 71 -11.97 -0.28 -25.59
N LEU A 72 -11.18 -1.15 -24.95
CA LEU A 72 -9.85 -0.78 -24.46
C LEU A 72 -8.88 -0.46 -25.60
N SER A 73 -8.97 -1.20 -26.70
CA SER A 73 -8.16 -0.98 -27.90
C SER A 73 -8.47 0.39 -28.51
N LEU A 74 -9.76 0.73 -28.68
CA LEU A 74 -10.16 2.05 -29.17
C LEU A 74 -9.71 3.17 -28.24
N ALA A 75 -9.92 3.01 -26.93
CA ALA A 75 -9.56 4.00 -25.92
C ALA A 75 -8.06 4.31 -25.90
N THR A 76 -7.22 3.33 -26.22
CA THR A 76 -5.74 3.43 -26.18
C THR A 76 -5.10 3.61 -27.55
N LYS A 77 -5.90 3.68 -28.63
CA LYS A 77 -5.43 3.68 -30.03
C LYS A 77 -4.59 2.44 -30.36
N ASN A 78 -5.14 1.27 -30.07
CA ASN A 78 -4.52 -0.05 -30.17
C ASN A 78 -3.26 -0.18 -29.32
N PHE A 79 -3.35 0.22 -28.05
CA PHE A 79 -2.25 0.17 -27.09
C PHE A 79 -0.96 0.84 -27.61
N SER A 80 -1.11 1.99 -28.28
CA SER A 80 0.03 2.69 -28.88
C SER A 80 1.04 3.16 -27.84
N ASP A 81 2.32 3.24 -28.22
CA ASP A 81 3.40 3.74 -27.36
C ASP A 81 3.13 5.17 -26.84
N LYS A 82 2.37 5.98 -27.58
CA LYS A 82 1.97 7.34 -27.15
C LYS A 82 0.99 7.32 -25.98
N SER A 83 0.28 6.21 -25.79
CA SER A 83 -0.66 5.99 -24.70
C SER A 83 0.05 5.35 -23.50
N LEU A 84 1.27 4.82 -23.65
CA LEU A 84 2.02 4.19 -22.56
C LEU A 84 2.46 5.26 -21.56
N ILE A 85 1.99 5.16 -20.32
CA ILE A 85 2.32 6.09 -19.23
C ILE A 85 3.23 5.49 -18.18
N GLY A 86 3.43 4.18 -18.19
CA GLY A 86 4.37 3.53 -17.28
C GLY A 86 4.55 2.05 -17.57
N VAL A 87 5.70 1.52 -17.18
CA VAL A 87 6.00 0.09 -17.18
C VAL A 87 6.51 -0.28 -15.79
N GLY A 88 5.73 -1.07 -15.07
CA GLY A 88 6.08 -1.56 -13.74
C GLY A 88 6.18 -3.08 -13.71
N LYS A 89 6.49 -3.63 -12.53
CA LYS A 89 6.57 -5.10 -12.34
C LYS A 89 5.26 -5.84 -12.59
N PHE A 90 4.15 -5.13 -12.54
CA PHE A 90 2.82 -5.65 -12.78
C PHE A 90 2.37 -5.49 -14.24
N GLY A 91 3.24 -4.99 -15.12
CA GLY A 91 3.00 -4.81 -16.54
C GLY A 91 2.93 -3.35 -16.99
N GLU A 92 2.51 -3.19 -18.25
CA GLU A 92 2.38 -1.91 -18.94
C GLU A 92 1.09 -1.20 -18.50
N VAL A 93 1.17 0.13 -18.36
CA VAL A 93 0.02 0.97 -18.02
C VAL A 93 -0.20 1.98 -19.14
N TYR A 94 -1.39 1.99 -19.71
CA TYR A 94 -1.78 2.86 -20.80
C TYR A 94 -2.82 3.88 -20.33
N LYS A 95 -2.68 5.14 -20.75
CA LYS A 95 -3.74 6.15 -20.65
C LYS A 95 -4.76 5.90 -21.76
N GLY A 96 -6.03 5.77 -21.40
CA GLY A 96 -7.14 5.61 -22.32
C GLY A 96 -8.18 6.71 -22.18
N LEU A 97 -8.88 7.02 -23.27
CA LEU A 97 -10.09 7.84 -23.26
C LEU A 97 -11.27 6.94 -23.64
N LEU A 98 -12.15 6.65 -22.68
CA LEU A 98 -13.35 5.86 -22.90
C LEU A 98 -14.38 6.63 -23.73
N HIS A 99 -15.35 5.91 -24.28
CA HIS A 99 -16.40 6.47 -25.15
C HIS A 99 -17.30 7.49 -24.43
N ASP A 100 -17.45 7.36 -23.12
CA ASP A 100 -18.19 8.27 -22.24
C ASP A 100 -17.38 9.54 -21.88
N GLY A 101 -16.15 9.67 -22.39
CA GLY A 101 -15.26 10.79 -22.13
C GLY A 101 -14.39 10.62 -20.89
N MET A 102 -14.51 9.52 -20.14
CA MET A 102 -13.69 9.27 -18.96
C MET A 102 -12.26 8.92 -19.35
N ILE A 103 -11.30 9.60 -18.72
CA ILE A 103 -9.88 9.27 -18.84
C ILE A 103 -9.53 8.19 -17.81
N VAL A 104 -8.92 7.10 -18.26
CA VAL A 104 -8.61 5.92 -17.43
C VAL A 104 -7.15 5.48 -17.55
N ALA A 105 -6.67 4.77 -16.55
CA ALA A 105 -5.40 4.04 -16.59
C ALA A 105 -5.69 2.54 -16.79
N ILE A 106 -5.28 1.99 -17.93
CA ILE A 106 -5.50 0.61 -18.35
C ILE A 106 -4.20 -0.16 -18.15
N LYS A 107 -4.17 -0.99 -17.11
CA LYS A 107 -3.01 -1.78 -16.71
C LYS A 107 -3.11 -3.19 -17.27
N LYS A 108 -2.18 -3.54 -18.15
CA LYS A 108 -2.07 -4.86 -18.76
C LYS A 108 -1.41 -5.83 -17.80
N ARG A 109 -2.05 -6.97 -17.58
CA ARG A 109 -1.54 -8.08 -16.78
C ARG A 109 -1.32 -9.28 -17.68
N HIS A 110 -0.15 -9.90 -17.55
CA HIS A 110 0.10 -11.20 -18.14
C HIS A 110 -0.40 -12.27 -17.18
N GLY A 111 -1.33 -13.11 -17.63
CA GLY A 111 -1.93 -14.15 -16.81
C GLY A 111 -2.97 -14.93 -17.61
N ALA A 112 -3.13 -16.21 -17.28
CA ALA A 112 -4.20 -17.01 -17.85
C ALA A 112 -5.56 -16.51 -17.31
N PRO A 113 -6.62 -16.54 -18.13
CA PRO A 113 -7.99 -16.34 -17.66
C PRO A 113 -8.31 -17.24 -16.47
N SER A 114 -8.84 -16.68 -15.38
CA SER A 114 -9.17 -17.47 -14.20
C SER A 114 -10.35 -16.87 -13.44
N GLN A 115 -11.12 -17.70 -12.75
CA GLN A 115 -12.24 -17.22 -11.92
C GLN A 115 -11.72 -16.52 -10.66
N GLU A 116 -10.58 -16.94 -10.13
CA GLU A 116 -9.95 -16.30 -8.98
C GLU A 116 -9.55 -14.85 -9.29
N PHE A 117 -9.11 -14.57 -10.52
CA PHE A 117 -8.88 -13.18 -10.95
C PHE A 117 -10.15 -12.35 -10.87
N VAL A 118 -11.26 -12.88 -11.39
CA VAL A 118 -12.56 -12.19 -11.39
C VAL A 118 -13.04 -11.95 -9.96
N SER A 119 -12.97 -12.97 -9.09
CA SER A 119 -13.35 -12.83 -7.68
C SER A 119 -12.50 -11.80 -6.93
N GLU A 120 -11.18 -11.81 -7.13
CA GLU A 120 -10.28 -10.84 -6.49
C GLU A 120 -10.54 -9.42 -7.01
N VAL A 121 -10.79 -9.26 -8.31
CA VAL A 121 -11.17 -7.97 -8.91
C VAL A 121 -12.49 -7.45 -8.33
N HIS A 122 -13.49 -8.32 -8.18
CA HIS A 122 -14.74 -7.94 -7.53
C HIS A 122 -14.50 -7.42 -6.11
N TYR A 123 -13.70 -8.15 -5.33
CA TYR A 123 -13.33 -7.72 -3.98
C TYR A 123 -12.59 -6.37 -3.99
N LEU A 124 -11.56 -6.22 -4.82
CA LEU A 124 -10.76 -4.99 -4.89
C LEU A 124 -11.57 -3.78 -5.37
N SER A 125 -12.46 -3.96 -6.34
CA SER A 125 -13.30 -2.88 -6.88
C SER A 125 -14.40 -2.41 -5.91
N ALA A 126 -14.74 -3.21 -4.89
CA ALA A 126 -15.67 -2.80 -3.85
C ALA A 126 -15.01 -1.80 -2.88
N ILE A 127 -13.68 -1.75 -2.81
CA ILE A 127 -12.93 -0.90 -1.88
C ILE A 127 -12.88 0.53 -2.43
N HIS A 128 -13.49 1.47 -1.69
CA HIS A 128 -13.53 2.88 -2.06
C HIS A 128 -13.06 3.76 -0.91
N HIS A 129 -12.06 4.59 -1.16
CA HIS A 129 -11.57 5.56 -0.20
C HIS A 129 -10.91 6.73 -0.92
N ARG A 130 -11.02 7.95 -0.38
CA ARG A 130 -10.48 9.18 -1.01
C ARG A 130 -8.98 9.08 -1.31
N ASN A 131 -8.24 8.37 -0.46
CA ASN A 131 -6.79 8.17 -0.58
C ASN A 131 -6.40 6.80 -1.18
N LEU A 132 -7.29 6.15 -1.92
CA LEU A 132 -6.97 4.96 -2.72
C LEU A 132 -7.29 5.25 -4.19
N VAL A 133 -6.53 4.65 -5.10
CA VAL A 133 -6.87 4.65 -6.52
C VAL A 133 -7.99 3.66 -6.76
N THR A 134 -9.08 4.14 -7.34
CA THR A 134 -10.31 3.37 -7.57
C THR A 134 -10.14 2.43 -8.76
N LEU A 135 -10.41 1.14 -8.54
CA LEU A 135 -10.53 0.14 -9.60
C LEU A 135 -11.93 0.21 -10.22
N LEU A 136 -12.02 0.71 -11.45
CA LEU A 136 -13.28 0.90 -12.18
C LEU A 136 -13.80 -0.41 -12.80
N GLY A 137 -12.90 -1.34 -13.11
CA GLY A 137 -13.27 -2.63 -13.64
C GLY A 137 -12.12 -3.42 -14.25
N TYR A 138 -12.46 -4.41 -15.06
CA TYR A 138 -11.48 -5.31 -15.67
C TYR A 138 -11.87 -5.73 -17.08
N CYS A 139 -10.90 -6.26 -17.82
CA CYS A 139 -11.15 -7.01 -19.06
C CYS A 139 -10.45 -8.38 -18.95
N GLN A 140 -11.10 -9.43 -19.43
CA GLN A 140 -10.53 -10.77 -19.58
C GLN A 140 -11.04 -11.39 -20.88
N GLU A 141 -10.27 -11.23 -21.94
CA GLU A 141 -10.59 -11.65 -23.32
C GLU A 141 -9.30 -12.00 -24.05
N ASN A 142 -9.36 -12.91 -25.03
CA ASN A 142 -8.22 -13.25 -25.90
C ASN A 142 -6.94 -13.66 -25.14
N ASN A 143 -7.07 -14.36 -24.01
CA ASN A 143 -5.96 -14.71 -23.09
C ASN A 143 -5.18 -13.51 -22.55
N GLN A 144 -5.79 -12.33 -22.50
CA GLN A 144 -5.24 -11.13 -21.91
C GLN A 144 -6.14 -10.64 -20.77
N GLN A 145 -5.52 -10.03 -19.77
CA GLN A 145 -6.20 -9.46 -18.62
C GLN A 145 -5.80 -8.01 -18.45
N PHE A 146 -6.77 -7.16 -18.15
CA PHE A 146 -6.55 -5.76 -17.87
C PHE A 146 -7.31 -5.33 -16.63
N LEU A 147 -6.72 -4.40 -15.89
CA LEU A 147 -7.35 -3.69 -14.79
C LEU A 147 -7.50 -2.22 -15.22
N ILE A 148 -8.69 -1.67 -15.03
CA ILE A 148 -9.01 -0.31 -15.44
C ILE A 148 -9.20 0.53 -14.18
N TYR A 149 -8.35 1.52 -14.01
CA TYR A 149 -8.36 2.44 -12.87
C TYR A 149 -8.75 3.84 -13.31
N GLU A 150 -9.19 4.65 -12.35
CA GLU A 150 -9.22 6.11 -12.54
C GLU A 150 -7.82 6.62 -12.93
N HIS A 151 -7.75 7.60 -13.84
CA HIS A 151 -6.49 8.24 -14.18
C HIS A 151 -6.15 9.35 -13.19
N ILE A 152 -4.96 9.27 -12.58
CA ILE A 152 -4.46 10.28 -11.65
C ILE A 152 -3.47 11.21 -12.39
N PRO A 153 -3.79 12.51 -12.55
CA PRO A 153 -3.13 13.36 -13.54
C PRO A 153 -1.70 13.78 -13.17
N ASN A 154 -1.40 13.99 -11.88
CA ASN A 154 -0.09 14.48 -11.45
C ASN A 154 0.93 13.36 -11.22
N GLY A 155 0.62 12.10 -11.52
CA GLY A 155 1.59 11.00 -11.43
C GLY A 155 2.00 10.64 -10.00
N SER A 156 3.17 10.00 -9.85
CA SER A 156 3.64 9.45 -8.57
C SER A 156 4.44 10.45 -7.75
N VAL A 157 4.41 10.27 -6.43
CA VAL A 157 5.20 11.06 -5.47
C VAL A 157 6.69 10.93 -5.75
N SER A 158 7.19 9.76 -6.19
CA SER A 158 8.59 9.59 -6.58
C SER A 158 9.01 10.56 -7.70
N SER A 159 8.15 10.77 -8.70
CA SER A 159 8.41 11.72 -9.79
C SER A 159 8.50 13.17 -9.30
N HIS A 160 7.72 13.55 -8.29
CA HIS A 160 7.78 14.89 -7.67
C HIS A 160 8.97 15.07 -6.72
N LEU A 161 9.53 13.98 -6.21
CA LEU A 161 10.57 14.02 -5.19
C LEU A 161 11.98 14.03 -5.80
N TYR A 162 12.22 13.18 -6.79
CA TYR A 162 13.52 12.98 -7.43
C TYR A 162 13.46 12.67 -8.94
N GLY A 163 12.33 12.96 -9.61
CA GLY A 163 12.20 12.79 -11.06
C GLY A 163 13.12 13.71 -11.89
N ALA A 164 13.57 13.22 -13.04
CA ALA A 164 14.37 14.00 -13.98
C ALA A 164 13.53 15.15 -14.59
N GLY A 165 14.04 16.38 -14.55
CA GLY A 165 13.37 17.55 -15.12
C GLY A 165 12.54 18.38 -14.12
N ILE A 166 12.63 18.10 -12.81
CA ILE A 166 12.11 19.02 -11.79
C ILE A 166 12.90 20.33 -11.90
N ASP A 167 12.30 21.33 -12.57
CA ASP A 167 12.69 22.71 -12.36
C ASP A 167 12.56 23.01 -10.87
N SER A 168 13.53 23.70 -10.30
CA SER A 168 13.63 24.04 -8.87
C SER A 168 12.43 24.81 -8.25
N ARG A 169 11.34 24.97 -9.01
CA ARG A 169 10.10 25.70 -8.72
C ARG A 169 8.91 24.80 -8.32
N GLU A 170 8.91 23.50 -8.60
CA GLU A 170 7.85 22.55 -8.18
C GLU A 170 8.30 21.68 -7.00
N LYS A 171 8.83 22.32 -5.95
CA LYS A 171 9.32 21.62 -4.76
C LYS A 171 8.16 21.33 -3.82
N LEU A 172 8.01 20.07 -3.41
CA LEU A 172 7.12 19.73 -2.31
C LEU A 172 7.69 20.31 -1.00
N GLU A 173 7.06 21.35 -0.48
CA GLU A 173 7.31 21.90 0.86
C GLU A 173 7.02 20.86 1.94
N PHE A 174 7.57 21.06 3.15
CA PHE A 174 7.41 20.11 4.24
C PHE A 174 5.95 19.81 4.57
N LYS A 175 5.09 20.83 4.64
CA LYS A 175 3.65 20.66 4.89
C LYS A 175 2.96 19.85 3.80
N SER A 176 3.34 20.04 2.54
CA SER A 176 2.80 19.25 1.42
C SER A 176 3.23 17.79 1.54
N ARG A 177 4.49 17.53 1.93
CA ARG A 177 4.98 16.17 2.20
C ARG A 177 4.22 15.51 3.37
N LEU A 178 3.96 16.23 4.46
CA LEU A 178 3.14 15.75 5.58
C LEU A 178 1.70 15.46 5.14
N THR A 179 1.09 16.32 4.33
CA THR A 179 -0.27 16.13 3.82
C THR A 179 -0.36 14.89 2.93
N ILE A 180 0.63 14.69 2.05
CA ILE A 180 0.77 13.48 1.22
C ILE A 180 0.93 12.24 2.11
N ALA A 181 1.81 12.31 3.11
CA ALA A 181 2.04 11.22 4.04
C ALA A 181 0.77 10.83 4.81
N LEU A 182 0.05 11.82 5.33
CA LEU A 182 -1.21 11.64 6.04
C LEU A 182 -2.28 11.00 5.13
N GLY A 183 -2.39 11.47 3.89
CA GLY A 183 -3.29 10.87 2.90
C GLY A 183 -2.96 9.41 2.63
N ALA A 184 -1.69 9.10 2.33
CA ALA A 184 -1.25 7.72 2.12
C ALA A 184 -1.46 6.83 3.36
N ALA A 185 -1.21 7.35 4.56
CA ALA A 185 -1.47 6.66 5.82
C ALA A 185 -2.96 6.34 6.00
N LYS A 186 -3.85 7.29 5.69
CA LYS A 186 -5.31 7.09 5.72
C LYS A 186 -5.73 5.98 4.73
N GLY A 187 -5.14 5.94 3.54
CA GLY A 187 -5.38 4.87 2.57
C GLY A 187 -4.96 3.49 3.08
N LEU A 188 -3.76 3.36 3.64
CA LEU A 188 -3.28 2.10 4.23
C LEU A 188 -4.10 1.68 5.45
N ALA A 189 -4.41 2.61 6.36
CA ALA A 189 -5.23 2.35 7.53
C ALA A 189 -6.62 1.82 7.13
N HIS A 190 -7.21 2.38 6.07
CA HIS A 190 -8.48 1.90 5.54
C HIS A 190 -8.40 0.43 5.09
N ILE A 191 -7.44 0.06 4.22
CA ILE A 191 -7.34 -1.33 3.74
C ILE A 191 -7.01 -2.33 4.85
N HIS A 192 -6.26 -1.91 5.88
CA HIS A 192 -5.95 -2.72 7.06
C HIS A 192 -7.16 -2.93 7.98
N SER A 193 -8.15 -2.04 7.92
CA SER A 193 -9.39 -2.10 8.71
C SER A 193 -10.49 -2.98 8.11
N LEU A 194 -10.35 -3.38 6.84
CA LEU A 194 -11.32 -4.19 6.13
C LEU A 194 -11.48 -5.59 6.73
N SER A 195 -12.62 -6.22 6.44
CA SER A 195 -12.92 -7.62 6.73
C SER A 195 -13.44 -8.30 5.45
N PRO A 196 -12.66 -9.19 4.79
CA PRO A 196 -11.32 -9.61 5.16
C PRO A 196 -10.29 -8.46 5.05
N ARG A 197 -9.21 -8.54 5.82
CA ARG A 197 -8.15 -7.54 5.81
C ARG A 197 -7.36 -7.59 4.49
N LEU A 198 -7.05 -6.43 3.92
CA LEU A 198 -6.18 -6.32 2.75
C LEU A 198 -4.80 -5.77 3.15
N VAL A 199 -3.74 -6.47 2.75
CA VAL A 199 -2.34 -6.02 2.88
C VAL A 199 -1.85 -5.55 1.52
N HIS A 200 -1.18 -4.39 1.46
CA HIS A 200 -0.71 -3.78 0.23
C HIS A 200 0.40 -4.59 -0.44
N LYS A 201 1.43 -5.01 0.33
CA LYS A 201 2.58 -5.86 -0.09
C LYS A 201 3.56 -5.26 -1.10
N ASP A 202 3.25 -4.09 -1.63
CA ASP A 202 4.11 -3.31 -2.51
C ASP A 202 4.04 -1.80 -2.27
N PHE A 203 4.00 -1.37 -1.01
CA PHE A 203 3.86 0.06 -0.72
C PHE A 203 5.21 0.77 -0.93
N LYS A 204 5.23 1.84 -1.73
CA LYS A 204 6.42 2.64 -2.06
C LYS A 204 6.03 3.98 -2.65
N THR A 205 6.95 4.93 -2.71
CA THR A 205 6.74 6.28 -3.29
C THR A 205 6.23 6.24 -4.73
N ALA A 206 6.67 5.27 -5.54
CA ALA A 206 6.18 5.09 -6.91
C ALA A 206 4.70 4.64 -7.00
N ASN A 207 4.15 4.06 -5.93
CA ASN A 207 2.77 3.60 -5.85
C ASN A 207 1.87 4.55 -5.02
N VAL A 208 2.38 5.73 -4.64
CA VAL A 208 1.55 6.82 -4.13
C VAL A 208 1.42 7.86 -5.22
N LEU A 209 0.22 8.06 -5.75
CA LEU A 209 -0.08 9.04 -6.77
C LEU A 209 -0.70 10.30 -6.16
N VAL A 210 -0.67 11.42 -6.87
CA VAL A 210 -1.30 12.68 -6.44
C VAL A 210 -2.29 13.16 -7.49
N ASP A 211 -3.52 13.48 -7.06
CA ASP A 211 -4.55 14.01 -7.95
C ASP A 211 -4.34 15.50 -8.28
N GLU A 212 -5.27 16.10 -9.03
CA GLU A 212 -5.21 17.51 -9.44
C GLU A 212 -5.13 18.49 -8.25
N ASN A 213 -5.58 18.09 -7.07
CA ASN A 213 -5.53 18.88 -5.84
C ASN A 213 -4.35 18.46 -4.93
N PHE A 214 -3.41 17.68 -5.46
CA PHE A 214 -2.27 17.10 -4.72
C PHE A 214 -2.69 16.20 -3.55
N ILE A 215 -3.87 15.59 -3.63
CA ILE A 215 -4.32 14.62 -2.64
C ILE A 215 -3.69 13.27 -2.97
N ALA A 216 -3.02 12.68 -1.98
CA ALA A 216 -2.38 11.38 -2.14
C ALA A 216 -3.40 10.25 -2.30
N LYS A 217 -3.17 9.38 -3.28
CA LYS A 217 -3.93 8.17 -3.56
C LYS A 217 -2.99 6.97 -3.68
N VAL A 218 -3.16 5.97 -2.84
CA VAL A 218 -2.36 4.73 -2.89
C VAL A 218 -2.87 3.85 -4.03
N ALA A 219 -1.97 3.49 -4.94
CA ALA A 219 -2.23 2.64 -6.10
C ALA A 219 -1.75 1.20 -5.84
N ASP A 220 -2.19 0.25 -6.67
CA ASP A 220 -1.68 -1.12 -6.71
C ASP A 220 -1.86 -1.98 -5.43
N ALA A 221 -2.75 -1.57 -4.52
CA ALA A 221 -3.09 -2.34 -3.33
C ALA A 221 -3.57 -3.76 -3.68
N GLY A 222 -2.95 -4.77 -3.07
CA GLY A 222 -3.33 -6.18 -3.25
C GLY A 222 -2.83 -6.83 -4.54
N LEU A 223 -2.23 -6.08 -5.48
CA LEU A 223 -1.88 -6.63 -6.79
C LEU A 223 -0.82 -7.74 -6.73
N ARG A 224 0.00 -7.78 -5.68
CA ARG A 224 0.98 -8.86 -5.48
C ARG A 224 0.32 -10.24 -5.31
N ASN A 225 -0.95 -10.30 -4.90
CA ASN A 225 -1.72 -11.54 -4.86
C ASN A 225 -1.83 -12.19 -6.25
N PHE A 226 -1.82 -11.38 -7.31
CA PHE A 226 -1.84 -11.88 -8.69
C PHE A 226 -0.48 -12.38 -9.18
N LEU A 227 0.64 -11.91 -8.60
CA LEU A 227 2.01 -12.29 -9.01
C LEU A 227 2.46 -13.65 -8.47
N GLY A 228 1.96 -14.09 -7.31
CA GLY A 228 2.31 -15.42 -6.74
C GLY A 228 1.94 -16.62 -7.63
N ARG A 229 1.30 -16.38 -8.78
CA ARG A 229 0.90 -17.38 -9.77
C ARG A 229 1.51 -17.14 -11.16
N VAL A 230 2.36 -16.11 -11.32
CA VAL A 230 3.01 -15.75 -12.59
C VAL A 230 4.48 -15.42 -12.30
N ASN A 231 5.40 -16.24 -12.82
CA ASN A 231 6.84 -15.99 -12.68
C ASN A 231 7.22 -14.74 -13.48
N PHE A 232 7.31 -13.59 -12.82
CA PHE A 232 7.89 -12.38 -13.40
C PHE A 232 9.33 -12.22 -12.94
N ALA A 233 10.26 -12.30 -13.90
CA ALA A 233 11.63 -11.82 -13.74
C ALA A 233 11.65 -10.35 -14.19
N GLY A 234 11.59 -9.42 -13.24
CA GLY A 234 11.83 -8.00 -13.53
C GLY A 234 13.32 -7.72 -13.79
N PRO A 235 13.68 -6.53 -14.31
CA PRO A 235 15.08 -6.10 -14.40
C PRO A 235 15.75 -6.12 -13.02
N SER A 236 16.99 -6.60 -12.94
CA SER A 236 17.71 -6.79 -11.67
C SER A 236 17.77 -5.53 -10.82
N SER A 237 17.93 -4.35 -11.43
CA SER A 237 17.98 -3.05 -10.74
C SER A 237 16.67 -2.65 -10.06
N GLN A 238 15.51 -2.95 -10.67
CA GLN A 238 14.20 -2.69 -10.05
C GLN A 238 13.92 -3.64 -8.90
N VAL A 239 14.43 -4.87 -8.96
CA VAL A 239 14.33 -5.83 -7.86
C VAL A 239 15.11 -5.35 -6.65
N THR A 240 16.31 -4.80 -6.84
CA THR A 240 17.14 -4.26 -5.74
C THR A 240 16.55 -3.00 -5.11
N ALA A 241 15.93 -2.11 -5.90
CA ALA A 241 15.28 -0.90 -5.39
C ALA A 241 14.00 -1.20 -4.59
N ASP A 242 13.21 -2.21 -5.00
CA ASP A 242 12.01 -2.61 -4.26
C ASP A 242 12.36 -3.35 -2.95
N GLU A 243 13.55 -3.96 -2.84
CA GLU A 243 13.97 -4.71 -1.65
C GLU A 243 14.15 -3.85 -0.40
N ILE A 244 14.49 -2.56 -0.54
CA ILE A 244 14.65 -1.65 0.60
C ILE A 244 13.33 -1.38 1.32
N PHE A 245 12.20 -1.45 0.60
CA PHE A 245 10.86 -1.33 1.17
C PHE A 245 10.38 -2.62 1.84
N LEU A 246 11.04 -3.76 1.64
CA LEU A 246 10.66 -5.01 2.26
C LEU A 246 11.12 -5.06 3.72
N ALA A 247 10.17 -5.28 4.62
CA ALA A 247 10.45 -5.54 6.02
C ALA A 247 11.38 -6.75 6.21
N PRO A 248 12.21 -6.79 7.26
CA PRO A 248 13.14 -7.89 7.51
C PRO A 248 12.48 -9.27 7.46
N GLU A 249 11.32 -9.43 8.09
CA GLU A 249 10.57 -10.69 8.11
C GLU A 249 9.99 -11.11 6.76
N VAL A 250 9.76 -10.13 5.86
CA VAL A 250 9.34 -10.40 4.49
C VAL A 250 10.53 -10.82 3.64
N ARG A 251 11.67 -10.14 3.79
CA ARG A 251 12.90 -10.47 3.07
C ARG A 251 13.42 -11.85 3.46
N GLU A 252 13.39 -12.18 4.74
CA GLU A 252 13.90 -13.44 5.29
C GLU A 252 12.93 -14.60 5.14
N PHE A 253 11.63 -14.39 5.40
CA PHE A 253 10.64 -15.46 5.48
C PHE A 253 9.46 -15.35 4.51
N GLY A 254 9.38 -14.29 3.71
CA GLY A 254 8.25 -14.05 2.80
C GLY A 254 6.91 -13.75 3.51
N ARG A 255 6.95 -13.38 4.80
CA ARG A 255 5.75 -13.22 5.65
C ARG A 255 5.17 -11.81 5.59
N PHE A 256 4.25 -11.59 4.66
CA PHE A 256 3.51 -10.34 4.56
C PHE A 256 2.45 -10.20 5.67
N SER A 257 2.35 -8.99 6.23
CA SER A 257 1.34 -8.60 7.22
C SER A 257 1.07 -7.09 7.14
N GLU A 258 0.07 -6.57 7.86
CA GLU A 258 -0.10 -5.13 8.01
C GLU A 258 1.16 -4.44 8.55
N LYS A 259 1.93 -5.12 9.40
CA LYS A 259 3.18 -4.59 9.97
C LYS A 259 4.30 -4.49 8.94
N SER A 260 4.25 -5.30 7.88
CA SER A 260 5.19 -5.15 6.77
C SER A 260 4.87 -3.92 5.91
N ASP A 261 3.60 -3.58 5.73
CA ASP A 261 3.22 -2.31 5.07
C ASP A 261 3.61 -1.10 5.93
N VAL A 262 3.53 -1.20 7.27
CA VAL A 262 3.99 -0.13 8.18
C VAL A 262 5.50 0.12 8.02
N TYR A 263 6.31 -0.93 7.86
CA TYR A 263 7.73 -0.78 7.58
C TYR A 263 7.96 -0.06 6.25
N SER A 264 7.30 -0.52 5.17
CA SER A 264 7.39 0.15 3.87
C SER A 264 6.93 1.61 3.93
N PHE A 265 5.93 1.92 4.76
CA PHE A 265 5.48 3.27 5.03
C PHE A 265 6.56 4.11 5.74
N GLY A 266 7.30 3.54 6.69
CA GLY A 266 8.45 4.19 7.31
C GLY A 266 9.55 4.54 6.30
N VAL A 267 9.86 3.64 5.36
CA VAL A 267 10.80 3.92 4.27
C VAL A 267 10.28 5.02 3.35
N PHE A 268 8.98 5.03 3.03
CA PHE A 268 8.33 6.10 2.27
C PHE A 268 8.44 7.47 2.97
N LEU A 269 8.20 7.53 4.29
CA LEU A 269 8.41 8.75 5.06
C LEU A 269 9.88 9.21 5.03
N LEU A 270 10.82 8.27 5.07
CA LEU A 270 12.25 8.56 4.99
C LEU A 270 12.66 9.14 3.63
N GLU A 271 12.11 8.63 2.53
CA GLU A 271 12.27 9.25 1.22
C GLU A 271 11.66 10.65 1.21
N LEU A 272 10.45 10.84 1.76
CA LEU A 272 9.84 12.17 1.88
C LEU A 272 10.70 13.16 2.68
N VAL A 273 11.35 12.73 3.76
CA VAL A 273 12.25 13.61 4.53
C VAL A 273 13.52 13.90 3.76
N SER A 274 14.10 12.91 3.09
CA SER A 274 15.40 13.03 2.44
C SER A 274 15.37 13.65 1.04
N GLY A 275 14.21 13.57 0.38
CA GLY A 275 14.06 13.99 -1.00
C GLY A 275 14.82 13.11 -2.00
N ARG A 276 15.26 11.91 -1.60
CA ARG A 276 16.12 11.01 -2.38
C ARG A 276 15.53 9.60 -2.36
N GLU A 277 15.94 8.78 -3.31
CA GLU A 277 15.60 7.35 -3.33
C GLU A 277 16.34 6.64 -2.18
N ALA A 278 15.69 5.69 -1.51
CA ALA A 278 16.24 5.04 -0.33
C ALA A 278 17.51 4.21 -0.60
N THR A 279 17.76 3.85 -1.85
CA THR A 279 18.97 3.17 -2.32
C THR A 279 20.18 4.09 -2.46
N ASP A 280 20.00 5.39 -2.65
CA ASP A 280 21.07 6.31 -3.08
C ASP A 280 22.10 6.66 -1.98
N MET A 281 21.83 6.37 -0.70
CA MET A 281 22.83 6.61 0.37
C MET A 281 23.97 5.59 0.39
N ALA A 282 23.88 4.48 -0.34
CA ALA A 282 24.94 3.48 -0.39
C ALA A 282 26.24 3.98 -1.08
N SER A 283 26.26 5.19 -1.63
CA SER A 283 27.38 5.73 -2.42
C SER A 283 28.27 6.77 -1.71
N SER A 284 27.97 7.19 -0.48
CA SER A 284 28.83 8.12 0.27
C SER A 284 29.45 7.45 1.49
N ASP A 285 30.62 6.83 1.29
CA ASP A 285 31.63 6.38 2.27
C ASP A 285 31.20 5.50 3.46
N SER A 286 29.92 5.17 3.57
CA SER A 286 29.35 4.26 4.56
C SER A 286 28.53 3.21 3.81
N SER A 287 28.82 1.94 4.04
CA SER A 287 28.09 0.81 3.42
C SER A 287 26.68 0.63 3.97
N GLN A 288 26.08 1.68 4.56
CA GLN A 288 24.80 1.65 5.26
C GLN A 288 23.72 2.28 4.38
N ASN A 289 22.59 1.58 4.22
CA ASN A 289 21.42 2.17 3.58
C ASN A 289 20.68 3.14 4.54
N LEU A 290 19.77 3.95 4.00
CA LEU A 290 19.01 4.95 4.79
C LEU A 290 18.31 4.35 6.03
N VAL A 291 17.83 3.11 5.91
CA VAL A 291 17.10 2.45 7.00
C VAL A 291 18.04 2.01 8.12
N GLU A 292 19.17 1.40 7.79
CA GLU A 292 20.22 1.04 8.74
C GLU A 292 20.76 2.26 9.48
N TRP A 293 20.90 3.37 8.77
CA TRP A 293 21.31 4.62 9.40
C TRP A 293 20.27 5.11 10.42
N VAL A 294 18.99 5.14 10.04
CA VAL A 294 17.90 5.60 10.93
C VAL A 294 17.79 4.72 12.18
N GLN A 295 18.00 3.41 12.03
CA GLN A 295 18.01 2.47 13.16
C GLN A 295 19.21 2.66 14.09
N ASN A 296 20.31 3.25 13.60
CA ASN A 296 21.54 3.51 14.35
C ASN A 296 21.64 4.96 14.89
N ILE A 297 20.60 5.78 14.76
CA ILE A 297 20.55 7.11 15.37
C ILE A 297 20.60 6.95 16.90
N GLN A 298 21.80 7.10 17.47
CA GLN A 298 21.98 7.13 18.93
C GLN A 298 21.81 8.54 19.51
N ASP A 299 22.02 9.59 18.70
CA ASP A 299 21.91 10.99 19.12
C ASP A 299 21.25 11.88 18.03
N SER A 300 20.44 12.85 18.48
CA SER A 300 19.70 13.81 17.65
C SER A 300 20.57 14.77 16.83
N SER A 301 21.88 14.81 17.07
CA SER A 301 22.83 15.73 16.45
C SER A 301 23.11 15.42 14.96
N ASN A 302 22.82 14.19 14.49
CA ASN A 302 23.08 13.76 13.11
C ASN A 302 21.86 13.84 12.18
N VAL A 303 20.69 14.20 12.69
CA VAL A 303 19.40 14.27 11.95
C VAL A 303 19.46 15.19 10.72
N SER A 304 20.23 16.27 10.79
CA SER A 304 20.40 17.25 9.71
C SER A 304 21.00 16.69 8.42
N ILE A 305 21.70 15.55 8.49
CA ILE A 305 22.38 14.93 7.34
C ILE A 305 21.37 14.35 6.35
N ILE A 306 20.23 13.86 6.83
CA ILE A 306 19.22 13.22 5.99
C ILE A 306 18.25 14.23 5.40
N ILE A 307 17.94 15.32 6.12
CA ILE A 307 16.89 16.25 5.70
C ILE A 307 17.22 16.85 4.34
N ASP A 308 16.24 16.80 3.44
CA ASP A 308 16.33 17.42 2.13
C ASP A 308 16.65 18.91 2.26
N GLN A 309 17.85 19.30 1.82
CA GLN A 309 18.31 20.70 1.87
C GLN A 309 17.36 21.66 1.14
N ARG A 310 16.57 21.15 0.18
CA ARG A 310 15.56 21.93 -0.55
C ARG A 310 14.40 22.36 0.35
N LEU A 311 14.19 21.73 1.50
CA LEU A 311 13.16 22.11 2.47
C LEU A 311 13.49 23.44 3.19
N GLY A 312 14.75 23.85 3.23
CA GLY A 312 15.16 25.12 3.85
C GLY A 312 14.56 25.32 5.24
N ASN A 313 13.81 26.42 5.43
CA ASN A 313 13.14 26.76 6.69
C ASN A 313 11.63 26.42 6.68
N SER A 314 11.17 25.51 5.82
CA SER A 314 9.74 25.18 5.67
C SER A 314 9.16 24.30 6.77
N PHE A 315 9.95 23.97 7.80
CA PHE A 315 9.58 23.06 8.89
C PHE A 315 10.06 23.58 10.25
N THR A 316 9.35 23.22 11.32
CA THR A 316 9.87 23.43 12.67
C THR A 316 10.78 22.27 13.10
N ALA A 317 11.80 22.57 13.90
CA ALA A 317 12.70 21.54 14.43
C ALA A 317 11.95 20.47 15.24
N GLU A 318 10.88 20.87 15.92
CA GLU A 318 10.04 19.98 16.72
C GLU A 318 9.22 19.02 15.85
N GLY A 319 8.48 19.51 14.85
CA GLY A 319 7.68 18.64 13.98
C GLY A 319 8.54 17.71 13.11
N MET A 320 9.73 18.16 12.68
CA MET A 320 10.70 17.28 12.03
C MET A 320 11.21 16.19 12.99
N GLY A 321 11.52 16.55 14.24
CA GLY A 321 11.94 15.59 15.27
C GLY A 321 10.87 14.54 15.56
N GLU A 322 9.61 14.97 15.71
CA GLU A 322 8.46 14.08 15.91
C GLU A 322 8.24 13.15 14.70
N LEU A 323 8.37 13.67 13.47
CA LEU A 323 8.26 12.85 12.25
C LEU A 323 9.36 11.78 12.19
N ILE A 324 10.61 12.13 12.55
CA ILE A 324 11.73 11.18 12.56
C ILE A 324 11.51 10.10 13.62
N GLN A 325 11.01 10.46 14.80
CA GLN A 325 10.64 9.46 15.81
C GLN A 325 9.58 8.48 15.30
N LEU A 326 8.57 8.99 14.58
CA LEU A 326 7.56 8.14 13.95
C LEU A 326 8.18 7.22 12.88
N ILE A 327 9.11 7.72 12.06
CA ILE A 327 9.87 6.90 11.09
C ILE A 327 10.59 5.76 11.80
N VAL A 328 11.35 6.05 12.86
CA VAL A 328 12.08 5.04 13.66
C VAL A 328 11.14 3.95 14.17
N GLN A 329 9.96 4.33 14.69
CA GLN A 329 8.95 3.35 15.14
C GLN A 329 8.40 2.50 13.99
N CYS A 330 8.16 3.08 12.81
CA CYS A 330 7.69 2.36 11.64
C CYS A 330 8.72 1.37 11.08
N VAL A 331 10.01 1.72 11.08
CA VAL A 331 11.10 0.88 10.53
C VAL A 331 11.75 -0.05 11.56
N GLU A 332 11.17 -0.17 12.76
CA GLU A 332 11.65 -1.05 13.83
C GLU A 332 11.78 -2.52 13.31
N PRO A 333 12.95 -3.17 13.51
CA PRO A 333 13.17 -4.54 13.06
C PRO A 333 12.10 -5.53 13.52
N SER A 334 11.65 -5.41 14.78
CA SER A 334 10.57 -6.24 15.31
C SER A 334 9.19 -5.76 14.84
N SER A 335 8.51 -6.57 14.02
CA SER A 335 7.16 -6.26 13.51
C SER A 335 6.10 -6.05 14.61
N GLU A 336 6.27 -6.68 15.77
CA GLU A 336 5.38 -6.54 16.92
C GLU A 336 5.41 -5.13 17.52
N ARG A 337 6.60 -4.49 17.50
CA ARG A 337 6.82 -3.16 18.07
C ARG A 337 6.43 -2.02 17.12
N ARG A 338 6.26 -2.29 15.83
CA ARG A 338 5.78 -1.29 14.86
C ARG A 338 4.35 -0.85 15.21
N PRO A 339 3.98 0.43 15.06
CA PRO A 339 2.63 0.88 15.32
C PRO A 339 1.63 0.33 14.29
N ALA A 340 0.33 0.43 14.60
CA ALA A 340 -0.71 0.23 13.59
C ALA A 340 -0.85 1.48 12.72
N MET A 341 -1.30 1.35 11.46
CA MET A 341 -1.48 2.51 10.58
C MET A 341 -2.49 3.54 11.11
N SER A 342 -3.46 3.13 11.93
CA SER A 342 -4.38 4.05 12.62
C SER A 342 -3.64 4.99 13.59
N TYR A 343 -2.64 4.49 14.30
CA TYR A 343 -1.78 5.30 15.16
C TYR A 343 -0.89 6.22 14.32
N VAL A 344 -0.32 5.72 13.22
CA VAL A 344 0.48 6.53 12.29
C VAL A 344 -0.34 7.70 11.71
N VAL A 345 -1.61 7.47 11.37
CA VAL A 345 -2.53 8.53 10.94
C VAL A 345 -2.70 9.58 12.03
N MET A 346 -2.97 9.16 13.27
CA MET A 346 -3.15 10.06 14.41
C MET A 346 -1.90 10.93 14.65
N GLU A 347 -0.70 10.34 14.64
CA GLU A 347 0.54 11.10 14.86
C GLU A 347 0.84 12.06 13.70
N LEU A 348 0.65 11.65 12.44
CA LEU A 348 0.84 12.53 11.29
C LEU A 348 -0.13 13.71 11.29
N ASP A 349 -1.39 13.50 11.68
CA ASP A 349 -2.40 14.55 11.82
C ASP A 349 -1.98 15.54 12.91
N ARG A 350 -1.55 15.04 14.08
CA ARG A 350 -1.04 15.86 15.19
C ARG A 350 0.19 16.69 14.80
N ILE A 351 1.16 16.09 14.10
CA ILE A 351 2.36 16.78 13.62
C ILE A 351 1.96 17.87 12.61
N LEU A 352 1.07 17.56 11.67
CA LEU A 352 0.62 18.52 10.66
C LEU A 352 -0.13 19.71 11.27
N GLU A 353 -1.07 19.48 12.19
CA GLU A 353 -1.80 20.54 12.89
C GLU A 353 -0.84 21.48 13.63
N LYS A 354 0.15 20.91 14.32
CA LYS A 354 1.18 21.66 15.03
C LYS A 354 2.03 22.51 14.09
N GLU A 355 2.52 21.93 13.00
CA GLU A 355 3.28 22.65 11.96
C GLU A 355 2.48 23.81 11.35
N VAL A 356 1.19 23.59 11.06
CA VAL A 356 0.30 24.64 10.54
C VAL A 356 0.12 25.77 11.57
N SER A 357 -0.07 25.44 12.84
CA SER A 357 -0.26 26.45 13.90
C SER A 357 0.98 27.33 14.11
N LEU A 358 2.18 26.72 14.18
CA LEU A 358 3.42 27.43 14.51
C LEU A 358 3.90 28.33 13.37
N THR A 359 3.73 27.88 12.13
CA THR A 359 4.10 28.66 10.94
C THR A 359 3.13 29.80 10.64
N THR A 360 1.88 29.73 11.12
CA THR A 360 0.91 30.84 11.00
C THR A 360 1.21 31.95 12.01
N ILE A 361 1.67 31.60 13.22
CA ILE A 361 1.99 32.56 14.27
C ILE A 361 3.27 33.36 13.96
N MET A 362 4.21 32.79 13.22
CA MET A 362 5.47 33.46 12.84
C MET A 362 5.37 34.34 11.58
N GLY A 363 4.21 34.42 10.93
CA GLY A 363 4.01 35.07 9.62
C GLY A 363 3.39 36.48 9.64
N GLU A 364 2.96 37.02 10.79
CA GLU A 364 2.32 38.34 10.86
C GLU A 364 3.26 39.45 11.38
N GLU A 365 4.18 39.89 10.53
CA GLU A 365 4.65 41.27 10.51
C GLU A 365 4.68 41.78 9.06
N THR A 366 3.52 42.18 8.52
CA THR A 366 3.36 43.26 7.50
C THR A 366 1.88 43.54 7.24
N PRO A 367 1.51 44.77 6.85
CA PRO A 367 0.32 45.44 7.35
C PRO A 367 -0.98 45.02 6.66
N ASN A 368 -2.07 45.09 7.43
CA ASN A 368 -3.47 45.01 7.00
C ASN A 368 -3.71 45.65 5.62
N VAL A 369 -3.83 44.81 4.60
CA VAL A 369 -4.47 45.18 3.33
C VAL A 369 -5.96 44.98 3.52
N MET A 370 -6.71 46.07 3.71
CA MET A 370 -8.17 46.04 3.69
C MET A 370 -8.68 45.47 2.36
N LEU A 371 -9.35 44.33 2.41
CA LEU A 371 -10.08 43.77 1.28
C LEU A 371 -11.43 44.51 1.07
N GLY A 372 -11.53 45.25 -0.03
CA GLY A 372 -12.57 45.10 -1.06
C GLY A 372 -14.08 45.14 -0.74
N SER A 373 -14.54 45.49 0.46
CA SER A 373 -15.98 45.46 0.80
C SER A 373 -16.65 46.83 1.02
N GLN A 374 -16.01 47.94 0.62
CA GLN A 374 -16.64 49.29 0.66
C GLN A 374 -17.01 49.88 -0.71
N LEU A 375 -17.00 49.10 -1.79
CA LEU A 375 -17.29 49.60 -3.15
C LEU A 375 -18.78 49.76 -3.50
N PHE A 376 -19.71 49.50 -2.57
CA PHE A 376 -21.14 49.81 -2.76
C PHE A 376 -21.68 50.63 -1.60
N ARG A 377 -21.34 51.92 -1.57
CA ARG A 377 -22.22 52.94 -1.00
C ARG A 377 -22.71 53.83 -2.14
N ALA A 378 -23.95 53.58 -2.55
CA ALA A 378 -24.68 54.48 -3.43
C ALA A 378 -24.81 55.85 -2.75
N THR A 379 -24.29 56.88 -3.41
CA THR A 379 -24.66 58.26 -3.12
C THR A 379 -26.07 58.53 -3.65
N LYS A 380 -26.83 59.26 -2.83
CA LYS A 380 -28.24 59.64 -2.96
C LYS A 380 -28.68 60.17 -4.32
#